data_AF-A0A2W4QY34-F1
#
_entry.id   AF-A0A2W4QY34-F1
#
_cell.length_a   1.000
_cell.length_b   1.000
_cell.length_c   1.000
_cell.angle_alpha   90.00
_cell.angle_beta   90.00
_cell.angle_gamma   90.00
#
_symmetry.space_group_name_H-M   'P 1'
#
loop_
_entity.id
_entity.type
_entity.pdbx_description
1 polymer ?
#
loop_
_entity_poly.entity_id
_entity_poly.type
_entity_poly.pdbx_seq_one_letter_code
_entity_poly.pdbx_strand_id
1 'polypeptide(L)'
;QLDAFIAAKNVTRTVTITGTHSPEGAERINKRLSEERAKRIEEYYRRQMKKYDYQGMADSINFILKPVVEDWTEFKEALDAYDGLSSEEKAEYLNIINGPGDFESQERALKRLPTYRKVFRDIYPKLRTAKTEILKVKEKKTDAEISVLSRQITQNQVSPDTLSLEELMYSATLTPSLDEKAAIYEAATKKGTHWHAHNNLGAVYIAQAVANPSNASSLLDKAQAQLDIAARLNGSAPEVHANLASIEMLRGNPYAAYRHASQALSAGLSGDNAAGLNGVKGAAEIAMARYADAVRSESAATDDAVNLFNKGLAQLLNKDYQNSLTSFNEATSKDSNLAIAYYGAAIASARLNNADGVVSNLTSAVRIDPSLKEAALTDLEFSKYAATEAFRSALR
;
A
#
# COMPACT_ATOMS: atom_id res chain seq x y z
N GLN A 1 -30.31 9.45 -13.78
CA GLN A 1 -29.23 8.61 -13.22
C GLN A 1 -29.63 7.14 -13.18
N LEU A 2 -30.75 6.77 -12.55
CA LEU A 2 -31.26 5.38 -12.55
C LEU A 2 -31.46 4.80 -13.97
N ASP A 3 -32.04 5.57 -14.89
CA ASP A 3 -32.25 5.10 -16.28
C ASP A 3 -30.95 4.76 -17.01
N ALA A 4 -29.91 5.58 -16.83
CA ALA A 4 -28.60 5.33 -17.42
C ALA A 4 -27.94 4.09 -16.80
N PHE A 5 -28.11 3.89 -15.49
CA PHE A 5 -27.64 2.68 -14.81
C PHE A 5 -28.34 1.43 -15.35
N ILE A 6 -29.66 1.47 -15.53
CA ILE A 6 -30.43 0.35 -16.09
C ILE A 6 -30.08 0.15 -17.57
N ALA A 7 -29.89 1.21 -18.35
CA ALA A 7 -29.46 1.08 -19.74
C ALA A 7 -28.08 0.40 -19.88
N ALA A 8 -27.18 0.61 -18.92
CA ALA A 8 -25.83 0.05 -18.91
C ALA A 8 -25.76 -1.45 -18.55
N LYS A 9 -26.88 -2.11 -18.23
CA LYS A 9 -26.96 -3.57 -17.94
C LYS A 9 -25.94 -4.07 -16.92
N ASN A 10 -25.69 -3.30 -15.87
CA ASN A 10 -24.76 -3.70 -14.81
C ASN A 10 -25.22 -5.01 -14.16
N VAL A 11 -24.31 -5.97 -13.98
CA VAL A 11 -24.60 -7.20 -13.22
C VAL A 11 -25.04 -6.81 -11.81
N THR A 12 -26.31 -7.03 -11.51
CA THR A 12 -26.94 -6.54 -10.28
C THR A 12 -27.42 -7.73 -9.47
N ARG A 13 -27.09 -7.77 -8.17
CA ARG A 13 -27.57 -8.82 -7.26
C ARG A 13 -28.84 -8.41 -6.54
N THR A 14 -28.86 -7.17 -6.06
CA THR A 14 -29.94 -6.69 -5.19
C THR A 14 -30.27 -5.25 -5.52
N VAL A 15 -31.56 -4.97 -5.61
CA VAL A 15 -32.11 -3.61 -5.67
C VAL A 15 -33.00 -3.45 -4.46
N THR A 16 -32.53 -2.69 -3.47
CA THR A 16 -33.33 -2.34 -2.30
C THR A 16 -34.05 -1.03 -2.59
N ILE A 17 -35.37 -1.02 -2.44
CA ILE A 17 -36.21 0.16 -2.66
C ILE A 17 -36.90 0.48 -1.35
N THR A 18 -36.48 1.58 -0.74
CA THR A 18 -37.07 2.10 0.48
C THR A 18 -38.13 3.11 0.10
N GLY A 19 -39.41 2.76 0.28
CA GLY A 19 -40.52 3.69 0.10
C GLY A 19 -40.71 4.48 1.39
N THR A 20 -40.94 5.79 1.28
CA THR A 20 -41.12 6.65 2.45
C THR A 20 -42.37 7.49 2.31
N HIS A 21 -42.88 7.98 3.43
CA HIS A 21 -44.02 8.86 3.48
C HIS A 21 -43.74 10.01 4.44
N SER A 22 -44.44 11.12 4.23
CA SER A 22 -44.42 12.20 5.19
C SER A 22 -45.30 11.84 6.39
N PRO A 23 -45.01 12.37 7.60
CA PRO A 23 -45.63 11.89 8.84
C PRO A 23 -47.16 11.99 8.91
N GLU A 24 -47.79 12.83 8.09
CA GLU A 24 -49.21 13.08 8.16
C GLU A 24 -50.12 11.98 7.62
N GLY A 25 -51.30 11.87 8.22
CA GLY A 25 -52.34 10.94 7.79
C GLY A 25 -52.41 9.71 8.69
N ALA A 26 -53.46 8.92 8.50
CA ALA A 26 -53.66 7.70 9.28
C ALA A 26 -52.58 6.66 8.94
N GLU A 27 -52.10 5.91 9.93
CA GLU A 27 -51.08 4.86 9.78
C GLU A 27 -51.39 3.93 8.58
N ARG A 28 -52.63 3.43 8.50
CA ARG A 28 -53.08 2.55 7.41
C ARG A 28 -52.86 3.15 6.00
N ILE A 29 -53.03 4.46 5.86
CA ILE A 29 -52.84 5.16 4.58
C ILE A 29 -51.34 5.30 4.30
N ASN A 30 -50.57 5.68 5.31
CA ASN A 30 -49.14 5.90 5.22
C ASN A 30 -48.34 4.63 4.92
N LYS A 31 -48.71 3.53 5.58
CA LYS A 31 -48.21 2.19 5.26
C LYS A 31 -48.46 1.83 3.81
N ARG A 32 -49.70 2.00 3.33
CA ARG A 32 -50.06 1.71 1.93
C ARG A 32 -49.29 2.60 0.96
N LEU A 33 -49.13 3.90 1.24
CA LEU A 33 -48.40 4.83 0.38
C LEU A 33 -46.91 4.47 0.28
N SER A 34 -46.30 4.08 1.39
CA SER A 34 -44.91 3.63 1.47
C SER A 34 -44.68 2.36 0.63
N GLU A 35 -45.54 1.36 0.80
CA GLU A 35 -45.54 0.11 0.03
C GLU A 35 -45.78 0.36 -1.47
N GLU A 36 -46.80 1.16 -1.82
CA GLU A 36 -47.12 1.48 -3.21
C GLU A 36 -45.99 2.25 -3.89
N ARG A 37 -45.36 3.22 -3.22
CA ARG A 37 -44.20 3.96 -3.77
C ARG A 37 -43.04 3.03 -4.09
N ALA A 38 -42.67 2.14 -3.17
CA ALA A 38 -41.60 1.17 -3.39
C ALA A 38 -41.94 0.26 -4.58
N LYS A 39 -43.18 -0.25 -4.63
CA LYS A 39 -43.67 -1.11 -5.71
C LYS A 39 -43.69 -0.40 -7.07
N ARG A 40 -44.05 0.88 -7.13
CA ARG A 40 -44.03 1.64 -8.39
C ARG A 40 -42.63 1.80 -8.97
N ILE A 41 -41.62 1.99 -8.12
CA ILE A 41 -40.21 2.04 -8.56
C ILE A 41 -39.74 0.67 -9.02
N GLU A 42 -40.12 -0.42 -8.35
CA GLU A 42 -39.82 -1.78 -8.81
C GLU A 42 -40.42 -2.04 -10.19
N GLU A 43 -41.72 -1.74 -10.35
CA GLU A 43 -42.42 -1.88 -11.63
C GLU A 43 -41.74 -1.05 -12.73
N TYR A 44 -41.30 0.17 -12.39
CA TYR A 44 -40.54 1.02 -13.30
C TYR A 44 -39.21 0.37 -13.71
N TYR A 45 -38.43 -0.10 -12.74
CA TYR A 45 -37.15 -0.77 -12.98
C TYR A 45 -37.34 -2.00 -13.88
N ARG A 46 -38.32 -2.85 -13.57
CA ARG A 46 -38.65 -4.04 -14.37
C ARG A 46 -39.10 -3.68 -15.79
N ARG A 47 -39.88 -2.61 -15.97
CA ARG A 47 -40.25 -2.12 -17.31
C ARG A 47 -39.03 -1.65 -18.09
N GLN A 48 -38.09 -0.94 -17.47
CA GLN A 48 -36.86 -0.53 -18.13
C GLN A 48 -35.98 -1.74 -18.48
N MET A 49 -35.86 -2.74 -17.61
CA MET A 49 -35.15 -3.99 -17.93
C MET A 49 -35.73 -4.71 -19.14
N LYS A 50 -37.06 -4.77 -19.26
CA LYS A 50 -37.74 -5.31 -20.46
C LYS A 50 -37.42 -4.48 -21.71
N LYS A 51 -37.45 -3.15 -21.59
CA LYS A 51 -37.13 -2.23 -22.69
C LYS A 51 -35.70 -2.41 -23.21
N TYR A 52 -34.74 -2.63 -22.33
CA TYR A 52 -33.33 -2.80 -22.70
C TYR A 52 -32.93 -4.24 -23.00
N ASP A 53 -33.84 -5.21 -22.96
CA ASP A 53 -33.57 -6.66 -23.13
C ASP A 53 -32.48 -7.18 -22.18
N TYR A 54 -32.86 -7.33 -20.91
CA TYR A 54 -32.00 -7.93 -19.87
C TYR A 54 -31.91 -9.46 -19.96
N GLN A 55 -32.70 -10.12 -20.82
CA GLN A 55 -32.77 -11.58 -20.92
C GLN A 55 -32.88 -12.25 -19.53
N GLY A 56 -32.25 -13.40 -19.31
CA GLY A 56 -32.28 -14.13 -18.04
C GLY A 56 -31.62 -13.42 -16.85
N MET A 57 -30.97 -12.26 -17.03
CA MET A 57 -30.40 -11.48 -15.91
C MET A 57 -31.46 -10.75 -15.09
N ALA A 58 -32.64 -10.49 -15.65
CA ALA A 58 -33.71 -9.82 -14.91
C ALA A 58 -34.21 -10.68 -13.73
N ASP A 59 -34.17 -12.01 -13.88
CA ASP A 59 -34.66 -12.99 -12.90
C ASP A 59 -33.65 -13.26 -11.78
N SER A 60 -32.37 -12.92 -11.98
CA SER A 60 -31.33 -13.07 -10.96
C SER A 60 -31.22 -11.86 -10.01
N ILE A 61 -31.93 -10.77 -10.29
CA ILE A 61 -31.96 -9.57 -9.44
C ILE A 61 -33.00 -9.74 -8.34
N ASN A 62 -32.54 -9.76 -7.09
CA ASN A 62 -33.41 -9.76 -5.92
C ASN A 62 -33.90 -8.33 -5.62
N PHE A 63 -35.21 -8.10 -5.69
CA PHE A 63 -35.82 -6.83 -5.30
C PHE A 63 -36.28 -6.90 -3.85
N ILE A 64 -35.78 -5.99 -3.01
CA ILE A 64 -36.17 -5.90 -1.60
C ILE A 64 -36.93 -4.59 -1.42
N LEU A 65 -38.23 -4.67 -1.15
CA LEU A 65 -39.05 -3.50 -0.85
C LEU A 65 -39.04 -3.27 0.67
N LYS A 66 -38.65 -2.07 1.09
CA LYS A 66 -38.63 -1.64 2.48
C LYS A 66 -39.59 -0.47 2.66
N PRO A 67 -40.87 -0.71 2.99
CA PRO A 67 -41.75 0.38 3.37
C PRO A 67 -41.33 0.90 4.75
N VAL A 68 -40.99 2.18 4.82
CA VAL A 68 -40.83 2.89 6.10
C VAL A 68 -42.21 3.30 6.58
N VAL A 69 -42.53 2.99 7.83
CA VAL A 69 -43.81 3.30 8.47
C VAL A 69 -43.51 3.76 9.89
N GLU A 70 -44.09 4.88 10.30
CA GLU A 70 -43.95 5.44 11.65
C GLU A 70 -42.50 5.67 12.12
N ASP A 71 -41.65 6.15 11.21
CA ASP A 71 -40.24 6.45 11.49
C ASP A 71 -39.94 7.95 11.34
N TRP A 72 -39.35 8.54 12.37
CA TRP A 72 -38.97 9.95 12.40
C TRP A 72 -37.58 10.25 11.83
N THR A 73 -36.80 9.24 11.45
CA THR A 73 -35.38 9.39 11.08
C THR A 73 -35.18 10.37 9.93
N GLU A 74 -35.87 10.18 8.80
CA GLU A 74 -35.73 11.10 7.65
C GLU A 74 -36.29 12.50 7.95
N PHE A 75 -37.34 12.60 8.79
CA PHE A 75 -37.85 13.89 9.23
C PHE A 75 -36.83 14.63 10.09
N LYS A 76 -36.13 13.94 11.01
CA LYS A 76 -35.06 14.51 11.85
C LYS A 76 -33.91 15.03 11.00
N GLU A 77 -33.43 14.25 10.03
CA GLU A 77 -32.37 14.66 9.11
C GLU A 77 -32.80 15.87 8.27
N ALA A 78 -34.02 15.86 7.72
CA ALA A 78 -34.53 16.96 6.92
C ALA A 78 -34.77 18.24 7.74
N LEU A 79 -35.16 18.11 9.01
CA LEU A 79 -35.33 19.22 9.95
C LEU A 79 -33.99 19.83 10.36
N ASP A 80 -33.00 19.00 10.65
CA ASP A 80 -31.64 19.44 11.01
C ASP A 80 -31.02 20.28 9.89
N ALA A 81 -31.12 19.81 8.64
CA ALA A 81 -30.63 20.50 7.46
C ALA A 81 -31.50 21.69 6.98
N TYR A 82 -32.61 22.00 7.65
CA TYR A 82 -33.55 23.05 7.20
C TYR A 82 -33.21 24.42 7.80
N ASP A 83 -32.78 25.37 6.97
CA ASP A 83 -32.42 26.73 7.42
C ASP A 83 -33.63 27.63 7.75
N GLY A 84 -34.85 27.15 7.49
CA GLY A 84 -36.06 27.93 7.70
C GLY A 84 -36.57 27.95 9.15
N LEU A 85 -35.86 27.35 10.10
CA LEU A 85 -36.21 27.40 11.54
C LEU A 85 -34.96 27.72 12.37
N SER A 86 -35.15 28.41 13.50
CA SER A 86 -34.10 28.58 14.51
C SER A 86 -33.77 27.26 15.21
N SER A 87 -32.64 27.22 15.92
CA SER A 87 -32.25 26.05 16.71
C SER A 87 -33.26 25.74 17.82
N GLU A 88 -33.85 26.76 18.44
CA GLU A 88 -34.89 26.63 19.46
C GLU A 88 -36.18 26.05 18.87
N GLU A 89 -36.62 26.56 17.71
CA GLU A 89 -37.79 26.05 17.00
C GLU A 89 -37.59 24.59 16.60
N LYS A 90 -36.42 24.21 16.08
CA LYS A 90 -36.09 22.80 15.78
C LYS A 90 -36.13 21.92 17.03
N ALA A 91 -35.64 22.41 18.17
CA ALA A 91 -35.66 21.67 19.43
C ALA A 91 -37.08 21.36 19.90
N GLU A 92 -38.07 22.23 19.65
CA GLU A 92 -39.48 21.96 19.96
C GLU A 92 -40.02 20.73 19.20
N TYR A 93 -39.70 20.59 17.91
CA TYR A 93 -40.07 19.40 17.14
C TYR A 93 -39.36 18.14 17.68
N LEU A 94 -38.06 18.24 17.96
CA LEU A 94 -37.26 17.12 18.46
C LEU A 94 -37.76 16.64 19.84
N ASN A 95 -38.14 17.56 20.72
CA ASN A 95 -38.69 17.24 22.04
C ASN A 95 -40.02 16.50 21.94
N ILE A 96 -40.87 16.83 20.96
CA ILE A 96 -42.14 16.13 20.73
C ILE A 96 -41.90 14.71 20.22
N ILE A 97 -41.05 14.54 19.20
CA ILE A 97 -40.84 13.22 18.56
C ILE A 97 -39.93 12.28 19.36
N ASN A 98 -39.10 12.82 20.26
CA ASN A 98 -38.30 12.02 21.21
C ASN A 98 -39.01 11.87 22.57
N GLY A 99 -40.12 12.57 22.78
CA GLY A 99 -40.92 12.51 23.99
C GLY A 99 -41.83 11.28 24.05
N PRO A 100 -42.48 11.02 25.19
CA PRO A 100 -43.38 9.88 25.36
C PRO A 100 -44.62 10.04 24.46
N GLY A 101 -45.03 8.96 23.80
CA GLY A 101 -46.22 8.92 22.93
C GLY A 101 -46.04 7.95 21.76
N ASP A 102 -47.15 7.60 21.12
CA ASP A 102 -47.15 6.92 19.83
C ASP A 102 -46.95 7.93 18.67
N PHE A 103 -46.62 7.43 17.48
CA PHE A 103 -46.35 8.26 16.31
C PHE A 103 -47.51 9.22 15.98
N GLU A 104 -48.77 8.76 16.06
CA GLU A 104 -49.95 9.57 15.77
C GLU A 104 -50.20 10.68 16.81
N SER A 105 -49.94 10.42 18.10
CA SER A 105 -50.04 11.45 19.15
C SER A 105 -48.93 12.49 19.02
N GLN A 106 -47.71 12.07 18.71
CA GLN A 106 -46.58 12.97 18.42
C GLN A 106 -46.88 13.83 17.18
N GLU A 107 -47.37 13.25 16.09
CA GLU A 107 -47.74 13.96 14.87
C GLU A 107 -48.88 14.98 15.10
N ARG A 108 -49.87 14.63 15.93
CA ARG A 108 -50.90 15.57 16.39
C ARG A 108 -50.35 16.70 17.26
N ALA A 109 -49.33 16.44 18.06
CA ALA A 109 -48.67 17.47 18.84
C ALA A 109 -47.85 18.42 17.95
N LEU A 110 -47.16 17.90 16.93
CA LEU A 110 -46.44 18.72 15.94
C LEU A 110 -47.35 19.72 15.25
N LYS A 111 -48.59 19.34 14.92
CA LYS A 111 -49.61 20.21 14.30
C LYS A 111 -49.95 21.47 15.10
N ARG A 112 -49.69 21.46 16.40
CA ARG A 112 -49.98 22.58 17.32
C ARG A 112 -48.86 23.61 17.38
N LEU A 113 -47.67 23.29 16.86
CA LEU A 113 -46.54 24.22 16.85
C LEU A 113 -46.84 25.40 15.89
N PRO A 114 -46.52 26.66 16.26
CA PRO A 114 -46.76 27.82 15.42
C PRO A 114 -46.10 27.72 14.03
N THR A 115 -44.95 27.08 13.97
CA THR A 115 -44.13 26.87 12.77
C THR A 115 -44.56 25.67 11.93
N TYR A 116 -45.56 24.89 12.36
CA TYR A 116 -45.97 23.65 11.69
C TYR A 116 -46.30 23.85 10.22
N ARG A 117 -47.02 24.93 9.88
CA ARG A 117 -47.38 25.23 8.48
C ARG A 117 -46.16 25.37 7.57
N LYS A 118 -45.05 25.91 8.11
CA LYS A 118 -43.79 26.08 7.39
C LYS A 118 -43.11 24.74 7.16
N VAL A 119 -42.99 23.91 8.20
CA VAL A 119 -42.45 22.54 8.12
C VAL A 119 -43.28 21.65 7.20
N PHE A 120 -44.60 21.72 7.30
CA PHE A 120 -45.52 20.97 6.44
C PHE A 120 -45.39 21.35 4.96
N ARG A 121 -45.13 22.62 4.66
CA ARG A 121 -44.95 23.08 3.28
C ARG A 121 -43.56 22.74 2.73
N ASP A 122 -42.52 22.88 3.54
CA ASP A 122 -41.14 22.93 3.05
C ASP A 122 -40.35 21.63 3.28
N ILE A 123 -40.72 20.83 4.29
CA ILE A 123 -40.05 19.57 4.66
C ILE A 123 -40.88 18.36 4.21
N TYR A 124 -42.18 18.31 4.56
CA TYR A 124 -42.99 17.10 4.35
C TYR A 124 -43.02 16.62 2.89
N PRO A 125 -43.14 17.49 1.85
CA PRO A 125 -43.09 17.02 0.47
C PRO A 125 -41.79 16.30 0.11
N LYS A 126 -40.66 16.66 0.75
CA LYS A 126 -39.34 16.04 0.50
C LYS A 126 -39.22 14.65 1.12
N LEU A 127 -40.07 14.30 2.08
CA LEU A 127 -40.14 12.97 2.70
C LEU A 127 -41.01 11.99 1.90
N ARG A 128 -41.74 12.46 0.89
CA ARG A 128 -42.60 11.61 0.06
C ARG A 128 -41.81 11.02 -1.11
N THR A 129 -40.76 10.26 -0.81
CA THR A 129 -39.83 9.76 -1.82
C THR A 129 -39.74 8.24 -1.82
N ALA A 130 -38.93 7.71 -2.74
CA ALA A 130 -38.47 6.35 -2.69
C ALA A 130 -36.96 6.36 -2.98
N LYS A 131 -36.17 5.78 -2.08
CA LYS A 131 -34.72 5.65 -2.22
C LYS A 131 -34.40 4.29 -2.82
N THR A 132 -33.54 4.25 -3.84
CA THR A 132 -33.10 3.00 -4.47
C THR A 132 -31.61 2.78 -4.22
N GLU A 133 -31.27 1.66 -3.62
CA GLU A 133 -29.89 1.24 -3.36
C GLU A 133 -29.60 -0.03 -4.19
N ILE A 134 -28.56 0.02 -5.03
CA ILE A 134 -28.29 -1.05 -6.01
C ILE A 134 -26.95 -1.70 -5.69
N LEU A 135 -26.97 -2.98 -5.34
CA LEU A 135 -25.79 -3.81 -5.14
C LEU A 135 -25.40 -4.46 -6.48
N LYS A 136 -24.32 -3.97 -7.08
CA LYS A 136 -23.73 -4.54 -8.30
C LYS A 136 -22.67 -5.59 -8.00
N VAL A 137 -22.56 -6.59 -8.88
CA VAL A 137 -21.41 -7.49 -8.93
C VAL A 137 -20.37 -6.85 -9.84
N LYS A 138 -19.20 -6.54 -9.29
CA LYS A 138 -18.03 -6.23 -10.11
C LYS A 138 -17.38 -7.56 -10.44
N GLU A 139 -17.52 -8.03 -11.68
CA GLU A 139 -16.75 -9.18 -12.15
C GLU A 139 -15.26 -8.85 -11.99
N LYS A 140 -14.59 -9.65 -11.17
CA LYS A 140 -13.14 -9.53 -10.99
C LYS A 140 -12.49 -10.37 -12.08
N LYS A 141 -11.61 -9.74 -12.85
CA LYS A 141 -10.72 -10.48 -13.74
C LYS A 141 -9.82 -11.38 -12.90
N THR A 142 -9.60 -12.58 -13.37
CA THR A 142 -8.63 -13.52 -12.79
C THR A 142 -7.20 -13.03 -13.04
N ASP A 143 -6.24 -13.51 -12.24
CA ASP A 143 -4.82 -13.18 -12.42
C ASP A 143 -4.32 -13.53 -13.83
N ALA A 144 -4.84 -14.61 -14.42
CA ALA A 144 -4.53 -15.02 -15.78
C ALA A 144 -5.04 -14.01 -16.81
N GLU A 145 -6.30 -13.56 -16.68
CA GLU A 145 -6.87 -12.54 -17.56
C GLU A 145 -6.14 -11.20 -17.42
N ILE A 146 -5.84 -10.78 -16.18
CA ILE A 146 -5.08 -9.57 -15.90
C ILE A 146 -3.68 -9.65 -16.54
N SER A 147 -2.99 -10.78 -16.40
CA SER A 147 -1.65 -10.97 -16.98
C SER A 147 -1.67 -10.91 -18.51
N VAL A 148 -2.64 -11.57 -19.15
CA VAL A 148 -2.79 -11.55 -20.61
C VAL A 148 -3.10 -10.15 -21.11
N LEU A 149 -4.09 -9.47 -20.53
CA LEU A 149 -4.45 -8.11 -20.93
C LEU A 149 -3.31 -7.12 -20.69
N SER A 150 -2.61 -7.23 -19.56
CA SER A 150 -1.45 -6.40 -19.25
C SER A 150 -0.35 -6.53 -20.32
N ARG A 151 -0.05 -7.77 -20.74
CA ARG A 151 0.90 -8.01 -21.84
C ARG A 151 0.42 -7.43 -23.17
N GLN A 152 -0.87 -7.55 -23.49
CA GLN A 152 -1.42 -6.93 -24.70
C GLN A 152 -1.35 -5.40 -24.65
N ILE A 153 -1.56 -4.78 -23.48
CA ILE A 153 -1.41 -3.33 -23.27
C ILE A 153 0.04 -2.92 -23.52
N THR A 154 1.03 -3.59 -22.91
CA THR A 154 2.45 -3.24 -23.07
C THR A 154 2.96 -3.45 -24.49
N GLN A 155 2.31 -4.32 -25.26
CA GLN A 155 2.57 -4.54 -26.69
C GLN A 155 1.73 -3.65 -27.62
N ASN A 156 0.96 -2.69 -27.08
CA ASN A 156 0.05 -1.80 -27.83
C ASN A 156 -0.99 -2.55 -28.68
N GLN A 157 -1.39 -3.76 -28.29
CA GLN A 157 -2.40 -4.56 -28.98
C GLN A 157 -3.82 -4.19 -28.56
N VAL A 158 -3.99 -3.66 -27.34
CA VAL A 158 -5.29 -3.20 -26.80
C VAL A 158 -5.14 -1.85 -26.11
N SER A 159 -6.28 -1.16 -25.90
CA SER A 159 -6.28 0.10 -25.16
C SER A 159 -5.81 -0.11 -23.71
N PRO A 160 -4.99 0.80 -23.15
CA PRO A 160 -4.64 0.80 -21.73
C PRO A 160 -5.86 0.85 -20.80
N ASP A 161 -7.03 1.30 -21.27
CA ASP A 161 -8.28 1.38 -20.50
C ASP A 161 -8.99 0.04 -20.29
N THR A 162 -8.46 -1.04 -20.89
CA THR A 162 -8.97 -2.41 -20.66
C THR A 162 -8.71 -2.91 -19.23
N LEU A 163 -7.66 -2.41 -18.57
CA LEU A 163 -7.41 -2.60 -17.14
C LEU A 163 -7.54 -1.27 -16.40
N SER A 164 -8.13 -1.30 -15.20
CA SER A 164 -8.00 -0.20 -14.24
C SER A 164 -6.53 0.03 -13.87
N LEU A 165 -6.20 1.21 -13.34
CA LEU A 165 -4.85 1.50 -12.87
C LEU A 165 -4.42 0.45 -11.83
N GLU A 166 -5.30 0.08 -10.91
CA GLU A 166 -5.05 -0.88 -9.85
C GLU A 166 -4.82 -2.29 -10.42
N GLU A 167 -5.63 -2.74 -11.38
CA GLU A 167 -5.43 -4.04 -12.05
C GLU A 167 -4.11 -4.05 -12.85
N LEU A 168 -3.77 -2.96 -13.53
CA LEU A 168 -2.53 -2.86 -14.31
C LEU A 168 -1.31 -2.85 -13.38
N MET A 169 -1.32 -2.07 -12.30
CA MET A 169 -0.23 -2.07 -11.33
C MET A 169 -0.10 -3.42 -10.61
N TYR A 170 -1.21 -4.06 -10.27
CA TYR A 170 -1.22 -5.41 -9.70
C TYR A 170 -0.63 -6.44 -10.67
N SER A 171 -0.86 -6.32 -11.98
CA SER A 171 -0.30 -7.26 -12.96
C SER A 171 1.24 -7.34 -12.93
N ALA A 172 1.93 -6.27 -12.52
CA ALA A 172 3.38 -6.29 -12.37
C ALA A 172 3.84 -7.23 -11.23
N THR A 173 3.00 -7.51 -10.22
CA THR A 173 3.33 -8.49 -9.17
C THR A 173 3.17 -9.94 -9.64
N LEU A 174 2.47 -10.17 -10.75
CA LEU A 174 2.21 -11.49 -11.32
C LEU A 174 3.33 -12.01 -12.23
N THR A 175 4.31 -11.17 -12.58
CA THR A 175 5.47 -11.55 -13.38
C THR A 175 6.77 -11.47 -12.58
N PRO A 176 7.71 -12.44 -12.75
CA PRO A 176 9.05 -12.34 -12.19
C PRO A 176 9.99 -11.50 -13.08
N SER A 177 9.65 -11.22 -14.34
CA SER A 177 10.51 -10.51 -15.28
C SER A 177 10.58 -9.02 -14.96
N LEU A 178 11.78 -8.52 -14.65
CA LEU A 178 11.99 -7.09 -14.39
C LEU A 178 11.66 -6.23 -15.62
N ASP A 179 11.92 -6.72 -16.83
CA ASP A 179 11.61 -6.01 -18.07
C ASP A 179 10.09 -5.90 -18.29
N GLU A 180 9.35 -6.98 -18.01
CA GLU A 180 7.89 -6.97 -18.09
C GLU A 180 7.30 -6.05 -17.00
N LYS A 181 7.82 -6.10 -15.76
CA LYS A 181 7.42 -5.16 -14.70
C LYS A 181 7.64 -3.71 -15.10
N ALA A 182 8.80 -3.39 -15.69
CA ALA A 182 9.12 -2.04 -16.12
C ALA A 182 8.14 -1.55 -17.19
N ALA A 183 7.85 -2.38 -18.20
CA ALA A 183 6.90 -2.05 -19.25
C ALA A 183 5.48 -1.82 -18.70
N ILE A 184 5.05 -2.65 -17.74
CA ILE A 184 3.74 -2.52 -17.09
C ILE A 184 3.63 -1.22 -16.31
N TYR A 185 4.62 -0.90 -15.46
CA TYR A 185 4.59 0.35 -14.72
C TYR A 185 4.77 1.58 -15.62
N GLU A 186 5.55 1.48 -16.70
CA GLU A 186 5.61 2.53 -17.71
C GLU A 186 4.23 2.78 -18.35
N ALA A 187 3.49 1.73 -18.70
CA ALA A 187 2.11 1.87 -19.16
C ALA A 187 1.21 2.51 -18.08
N ALA A 188 1.39 2.14 -16.81
CA ALA A 188 0.65 2.73 -15.69
C ALA A 188 0.94 4.23 -15.50
N THR A 189 2.18 4.70 -15.71
CA THR A 189 2.52 6.14 -15.65
C THR A 189 1.81 6.98 -16.71
N LYS A 190 1.34 6.36 -17.79
CA LYS A 190 0.58 7.03 -18.86
C LYS A 190 -0.92 7.15 -18.52
N LYS A 191 -1.39 6.46 -17.49
CA LYS A 191 -2.81 6.45 -17.04
C LYS A 191 -3.14 7.60 -16.09
N GLY A 192 -2.68 8.82 -16.36
CA GLY A 192 -2.87 9.98 -15.50
C GLY A 192 -1.73 10.22 -14.52
N THR A 193 -1.99 11.04 -13.49
CA THR A 193 -0.95 11.55 -12.59
C THR A 193 -0.90 10.74 -11.30
N HIS A 194 -0.08 9.69 -11.28
CA HIS A 194 -0.01 8.74 -10.16
C HIS A 194 1.41 8.54 -9.65
N TRP A 195 1.72 9.10 -8.48
CA TRP A 195 3.05 8.99 -7.88
C TRP A 195 3.47 7.54 -7.62
N HIS A 196 2.53 6.65 -7.27
CA HIS A 196 2.80 5.23 -7.04
C HIS A 196 3.32 4.52 -8.30
N ALA A 197 2.82 4.86 -9.50
CA ALA A 197 3.28 4.26 -10.75
C ALA A 197 4.73 4.65 -11.04
N HIS A 198 5.06 5.94 -10.85
CA HIS A 198 6.43 6.44 -11.00
C HIS A 198 7.37 5.86 -9.93
N ASN A 199 6.94 5.79 -8.67
CA ASN A 199 7.71 5.18 -7.59
C ASN A 199 8.04 3.72 -7.88
N ASN A 200 7.05 2.94 -8.30
CA ASN A 200 7.22 1.52 -8.58
C ASN A 200 8.07 1.28 -9.83
N LEU A 201 7.92 2.12 -10.87
CA LEU A 201 8.81 2.07 -12.03
C LEU A 201 10.27 2.39 -11.65
N GLY A 202 10.48 3.39 -10.79
CA GLY A 202 11.80 3.71 -10.24
C GLY A 202 12.42 2.54 -9.47
N ALA A 203 11.64 1.89 -8.61
CA ALA A 203 12.08 0.69 -7.88
C ALA A 203 12.47 -0.46 -8.81
N VAL A 204 11.74 -0.68 -9.92
CA VAL A 204 12.10 -1.71 -10.90
C VAL A 204 13.39 -1.35 -11.64
N TYR A 205 13.62 -0.09 -11.99
CA TYR A 205 14.88 0.34 -12.58
C TYR A 205 16.07 0.15 -11.63
N ILE A 206 15.89 0.37 -10.31
CA ILE A 206 16.90 0.03 -9.30
C ILE A 206 17.18 -1.47 -9.30
N ALA A 207 16.15 -2.31 -9.29
CA ALA A 207 16.31 -3.76 -9.34
C ALA A 207 17.04 -4.23 -10.62
N GLN A 208 16.73 -3.62 -11.77
CA GLN A 208 17.45 -3.90 -13.02
C GLN A 208 18.91 -3.45 -12.94
N ALA A 209 19.21 -2.32 -12.30
CA ALA A 209 20.59 -1.84 -12.12
C ALA A 209 21.42 -2.81 -11.28
N VAL A 210 20.83 -3.37 -10.21
CA VAL A 210 21.47 -4.40 -9.38
C VAL A 210 21.68 -5.69 -10.16
N ALA A 211 20.70 -6.12 -10.97
CA ALA A 211 20.80 -7.32 -11.78
C ALA A 211 21.76 -7.19 -12.98
N ASN A 212 22.02 -5.97 -13.47
CA ASN A 212 22.91 -5.69 -14.59
C ASN A 212 23.91 -4.56 -14.25
N PRO A 213 24.99 -4.88 -13.50
CA PRO A 213 25.97 -3.88 -13.07
C PRO A 213 26.62 -3.10 -14.22
N SER A 214 26.79 -3.70 -15.40
CA SER A 214 27.37 -3.05 -16.57
C SER A 214 26.54 -1.88 -17.10
N ASN A 215 25.22 -1.90 -16.89
CA ASN A 215 24.29 -0.83 -17.27
C ASN A 215 23.72 -0.05 -16.08
N ALA A 216 24.26 -0.27 -14.87
CA ALA A 216 23.71 0.27 -13.64
C ALA A 216 23.54 1.80 -13.69
N SER A 217 24.53 2.55 -14.18
CA SER A 217 24.46 4.02 -14.24
C SER A 217 23.24 4.51 -15.03
N SER A 218 23.02 3.98 -16.24
CA SER A 218 21.89 4.41 -17.09
C SER A 218 20.54 4.05 -16.46
N LEU A 219 20.46 2.88 -15.81
CA LEU A 219 19.24 2.43 -15.13
C LEU A 219 18.96 3.27 -13.88
N LEU A 220 19.98 3.64 -13.11
CA LEU A 220 19.85 4.54 -11.97
C LEU A 220 19.42 5.96 -12.40
N ASP A 221 19.84 6.43 -13.56
CA ASP A 221 19.37 7.71 -14.10
C ASP A 221 17.88 7.66 -14.49
N LYS A 222 17.43 6.56 -15.09
CA LYS A 222 16.00 6.33 -15.33
C LYS A 222 15.22 6.24 -14.01
N ALA A 223 15.75 5.53 -13.01
CA ALA A 223 15.14 5.42 -11.70
C ALA A 223 14.98 6.79 -11.04
N GLN A 224 16.05 7.60 -11.04
CA GLN A 224 16.06 8.95 -10.50
C GLN A 224 14.97 9.82 -11.14
N ALA A 225 14.88 9.82 -12.48
CA ALA A 225 13.90 10.62 -13.20
C ALA A 225 12.46 10.28 -12.78
N GLN A 226 12.15 8.99 -12.56
CA GLN A 226 10.82 8.57 -12.11
C GLN A 226 10.57 8.96 -10.65
N LEU A 227 11.55 8.77 -9.77
CA LEU A 227 11.42 9.14 -8.36
C LEU A 227 11.31 10.66 -8.16
N ASP A 228 11.98 11.46 -8.98
CA ASP A 228 11.83 12.91 -8.98
C ASP A 228 10.40 13.33 -9.34
N ILE A 229 9.78 12.65 -10.31
CA ILE A 229 8.36 12.87 -10.64
C ILE A 229 7.48 12.45 -9.45
N ALA A 230 7.71 11.27 -8.88
CA ALA A 230 6.96 10.79 -7.72
C ALA A 230 7.06 11.74 -6.52
N ALA A 231 8.25 12.26 -6.23
CA ALA A 231 8.52 13.22 -5.16
C ALA A 231 7.83 14.57 -5.41
N ARG A 232 7.76 15.05 -6.66
CA ARG A 232 7.00 16.27 -7.00
C ARG A 232 5.50 16.09 -6.78
N LEU A 233 4.98 14.89 -7.03
CA LEU A 233 3.56 14.58 -6.86
C LEU A 233 3.19 14.31 -5.39
N ASN A 234 4.09 13.68 -4.63
CA ASN A 234 3.91 13.41 -3.20
C ASN A 234 5.26 13.41 -2.47
N GLY A 235 5.74 14.59 -2.07
CA GLY A 235 7.03 14.77 -1.41
C GLY A 235 7.12 14.22 0.01
N SER A 236 6.00 13.79 0.60
CA SER A 236 5.96 13.15 1.92
C SER A 236 5.94 11.63 1.88
N ALA A 237 5.91 11.02 0.69
CA ALA A 237 5.83 9.57 0.55
C ALA A 237 7.10 8.87 1.07
N PRO A 238 7.02 8.04 2.12
CA PRO A 238 8.20 7.37 2.68
C PRO A 238 8.86 6.40 1.67
N GLU A 239 8.08 5.75 0.81
CA GLU A 239 8.58 4.80 -0.19
C GLU A 239 9.46 5.48 -1.25
N VAL A 240 9.12 6.72 -1.63
CA VAL A 240 9.91 7.50 -2.58
C VAL A 240 11.28 7.81 -1.98
N HIS A 241 11.32 8.23 -0.72
CA HIS A 241 12.56 8.46 0.00
C HIS A 241 13.36 7.17 0.25
N ALA A 242 12.71 6.03 0.49
CA ALA A 242 13.40 4.75 0.60
C ALA A 242 14.13 4.36 -0.70
N ASN A 243 13.46 4.55 -1.84
CA ASN A 243 14.06 4.30 -3.15
C ASN A 243 15.18 5.29 -3.48
N LEU A 244 15.01 6.58 -3.14
CA LEU A 244 16.07 7.59 -3.29
C LEU A 244 17.30 7.25 -2.44
N ALA A 245 17.12 6.79 -1.20
CA ALA A 245 18.21 6.37 -0.35
C ALA A 245 19.04 5.23 -1.00
N SER A 246 18.35 4.28 -1.64
CA SER A 246 18.98 3.16 -2.34
C SER A 246 19.80 3.63 -3.55
N ILE A 247 19.27 4.57 -4.35
CA ILE A 247 20.02 5.17 -5.47
C ILE A 247 21.27 5.89 -4.98
N GLU A 248 21.14 6.74 -3.95
CA GLU A 248 22.27 7.50 -3.41
C GLU A 248 23.36 6.58 -2.87
N MET A 249 22.97 5.47 -2.22
CA MET A 249 23.94 4.47 -1.75
C MET A 249 24.65 3.79 -2.92
N LEU A 250 23.92 3.38 -3.97
CA LEU A 250 24.50 2.78 -5.18
C LEU A 250 25.41 3.74 -5.96
N ARG A 251 25.18 5.05 -5.86
CA ARG A 251 26.05 6.10 -6.42
C ARG A 251 27.23 6.47 -5.51
N GLY A 252 27.37 5.84 -4.35
CA GLY A 252 28.44 6.12 -3.40
C GLY A 252 28.29 7.46 -2.65
N ASN A 253 27.05 7.94 -2.47
CA ASN A 253 26.74 9.14 -1.70
C ASN A 253 26.08 8.78 -0.34
N PRO A 254 26.86 8.32 0.65
CA PRO A 254 26.32 7.82 1.91
C PRO A 254 25.61 8.90 2.71
N TYR A 255 26.02 10.17 2.60
CA TYR A 255 25.36 11.28 3.30
C TYR A 255 23.94 11.52 2.80
N ALA A 256 23.72 11.50 1.48
CA ALA A 256 22.37 11.66 0.94
C ALA A 256 21.52 10.41 1.18
N ALA A 257 22.11 9.21 1.06
CA ALA A 257 21.45 7.95 1.40
C ALA A 257 20.92 7.96 2.84
N TYR A 258 21.78 8.31 3.80
CA TYR A 258 21.41 8.44 5.22
C TYR A 258 20.25 9.42 5.44
N ARG A 259 20.28 10.60 4.81
CA ARG A 259 19.21 11.61 4.96
C ARG A 259 17.87 11.08 4.47
N HIS A 260 17.83 10.51 3.27
CA HIS A 260 16.61 9.97 2.70
C HIS A 260 16.10 8.76 3.49
N ALA A 261 16.99 7.86 3.92
CA ALA A 261 16.60 6.71 4.72
C ALA A 261 16.00 7.14 6.07
N SER A 262 16.64 8.09 6.75
CA SER A 262 16.15 8.64 8.02
C SER A 262 14.80 9.33 7.85
N GLN A 263 14.62 10.08 6.76
CA GLN A 263 13.35 10.73 6.45
C GLN A 263 12.23 9.71 6.24
N ALA A 264 12.45 8.68 5.41
CA ALA A 264 11.46 7.64 5.14
C ALA A 264 11.04 6.89 6.42
N LEU A 265 12.00 6.49 7.26
CA LEU A 265 11.71 5.84 8.54
C LEU A 265 10.94 6.75 9.50
N SER A 266 11.32 8.03 9.59
CA SER A 266 10.60 9.01 10.42
C SER A 266 9.18 9.31 9.94
N ALA A 267 8.93 9.15 8.64
CA ALA A 267 7.61 9.31 8.02
C ALA A 267 6.72 8.05 8.13
N GLY A 268 7.16 7.02 8.86
CA GLY A 268 6.34 5.85 9.19
C GLY A 268 6.51 4.66 8.25
N LEU A 269 7.59 4.60 7.45
CA LEU A 269 7.93 3.37 6.74
C LEU A 269 8.06 2.21 7.74
N SER A 270 7.42 1.08 7.44
CA SER A 270 7.33 -0.07 8.36
C SER A 270 7.39 -1.40 7.61
N GLY A 271 7.43 -2.51 8.36
CA GLY A 271 7.49 -3.87 7.82
C GLY A 271 8.78 -4.15 7.06
N ASP A 272 8.70 -5.03 6.06
CA ASP A 272 9.85 -5.48 5.28
C ASP A 272 10.56 -4.33 4.54
N ASN A 273 9.81 -3.30 4.12
CA ASN A 273 10.39 -2.12 3.49
C ASN A 273 11.29 -1.33 4.46
N ALA A 274 10.89 -1.22 5.74
CA ALA A 274 11.72 -0.58 6.75
C ALA A 274 12.94 -1.44 7.11
N ALA A 275 12.78 -2.76 7.17
CA ALA A 275 13.89 -3.68 7.40
C ALA A 275 14.94 -3.60 6.26
N GLY A 276 14.49 -3.60 5.00
CA GLY A 276 15.40 -3.40 3.86
C GLY A 276 16.10 -2.04 3.89
N LEU A 277 15.36 -0.97 4.20
CA LEU A 277 15.92 0.38 4.27
C LEU A 277 16.90 0.56 5.44
N ASN A 278 16.70 -0.13 6.56
CA ASN A 278 17.63 -0.13 7.68
C ASN A 278 19.02 -0.67 7.28
N GLY A 279 19.10 -1.67 6.39
CA GLY A 279 20.37 -2.15 5.82
C GLY A 279 21.06 -1.07 4.98
N VAL A 280 20.31 -0.37 4.12
CA VAL A 280 20.85 0.78 3.35
C VAL A 280 21.35 1.90 4.28
N LYS A 281 20.58 2.19 5.35
CA LYS A 281 20.94 3.19 6.35
C LYS A 281 22.18 2.78 7.15
N GLY A 282 22.29 1.51 7.53
CA GLY A 282 23.43 0.94 8.24
C GLY A 282 24.70 1.02 7.40
N ALA A 283 24.65 0.61 6.13
CA ALA A 283 25.76 0.73 5.20
C ALA A 283 26.22 2.19 5.01
N ALA A 284 25.27 3.13 4.90
CA ALA A 284 25.59 4.56 4.84
C ALA A 284 26.24 5.07 6.14
N GLU A 285 25.76 4.63 7.31
CA GLU A 285 26.34 4.97 8.60
C GLU A 285 27.76 4.41 8.78
N ILE A 286 28.06 3.20 8.27
CA ILE A 286 29.43 2.65 8.23
C ILE A 286 30.34 3.55 7.41
N ALA A 287 29.93 3.91 6.18
CA ALA A 287 30.70 4.79 5.30
C ALA A 287 30.92 6.19 5.90
N MET A 288 30.02 6.64 6.78
CA MET A 288 30.13 7.90 7.52
C MET A 288 30.86 7.77 8.86
N ALA A 289 31.45 6.61 9.16
CA ALA A 289 32.12 6.29 10.42
C ALA A 289 31.23 6.40 11.68
N ARG A 290 29.92 6.20 11.54
CA ARG A 290 28.93 6.20 12.64
C ARG A 290 28.64 4.78 13.12
N TYR A 291 29.68 4.08 13.56
CA TYR A 291 29.61 2.63 13.77
C TYR A 291 28.57 2.21 14.82
N ALA A 292 28.45 2.94 15.94
CA ALA A 292 27.44 2.64 16.95
C ALA A 292 26.01 2.80 16.45
N ASP A 293 25.77 3.72 15.51
CA ASP A 293 24.47 3.92 14.86
C ASP A 293 24.21 2.82 13.84
N ALA A 294 25.24 2.48 13.04
CA ALA A 294 25.20 1.39 12.08
C ALA A 294 24.84 0.06 12.74
N VAL A 295 25.42 -0.26 13.90
CA VAL A 295 25.05 -1.47 14.66
C VAL A 295 23.55 -1.50 14.98
N ARG A 296 22.95 -0.36 15.35
CA ARG A 296 21.51 -0.29 15.64
C ARG A 296 20.67 -0.44 14.38
N SER A 297 21.04 0.22 13.29
CA SER A 297 20.34 0.11 12.00
C SER A 297 20.42 -1.30 11.44
N GLU A 298 21.61 -1.90 11.36
CA GLU A 298 21.82 -3.27 10.85
C GLU A 298 21.17 -4.33 11.74
N SER A 299 21.03 -4.09 13.06
CA SER A 299 20.27 -4.99 13.94
C SER A 299 18.75 -4.96 13.69
N ALA A 300 18.25 -3.89 13.06
CA ALA A 300 16.86 -3.74 12.64
C ALA A 300 16.67 -3.97 11.13
N ALA A 301 17.73 -4.41 10.44
CA ALA A 301 17.70 -4.69 9.00
C ALA A 301 17.17 -6.10 8.72
N THR A 302 16.91 -6.39 7.44
CA THR A 302 16.55 -7.74 6.98
C THR A 302 17.64 -8.74 7.35
N ASP A 303 17.26 -9.89 7.91
CA ASP A 303 18.17 -10.94 8.37
C ASP A 303 18.73 -11.80 7.21
N ASP A 304 19.56 -11.17 6.39
CA ASP A 304 20.30 -11.76 5.26
C ASP A 304 21.82 -11.68 5.45
N ALA A 305 22.56 -12.44 4.64
CA ALA A 305 24.01 -12.56 4.76
C ALA A 305 24.75 -11.21 4.60
N VAL A 306 24.23 -10.30 3.77
CA VAL A 306 24.88 -9.01 3.48
C VAL A 306 24.70 -8.04 4.66
N ASN A 307 23.49 -7.93 5.20
CA ASN A 307 23.25 -7.08 6.37
C ASN A 307 23.93 -7.65 7.63
N LEU A 308 24.00 -8.98 7.80
CA LEU A 308 24.77 -9.60 8.88
C LEU A 308 26.28 -9.32 8.73
N PHE A 309 26.81 -9.34 7.51
CA PHE A 309 28.18 -8.92 7.25
C PHE A 309 28.40 -7.45 7.62
N ASN A 310 27.50 -6.54 7.19
CA ASN A 310 27.59 -5.12 7.53
C ASN A 310 27.48 -4.87 9.03
N LYS A 311 26.60 -5.60 9.73
CA LYS A 311 26.51 -5.60 11.19
C LYS A 311 27.83 -6.00 11.84
N GLY A 312 28.41 -7.12 11.38
CA GLY A 312 29.71 -7.61 11.85
C GLY A 312 30.83 -6.60 11.59
N LEU A 313 30.82 -5.93 10.43
CA LEU A 313 31.77 -4.87 10.08
C LEU A 313 31.60 -3.63 10.97
N ALA A 314 30.36 -3.18 11.20
CA ALA A 314 30.06 -2.08 12.10
C ALA A 314 30.52 -2.38 13.54
N GLN A 315 30.28 -3.60 14.03
CA GLN A 315 30.75 -4.05 15.34
C GLN A 315 32.29 -4.10 15.41
N LEU A 316 32.95 -4.60 14.37
CA LEU A 316 34.42 -4.66 14.26
C LEU A 316 35.02 -3.25 14.38
N LEU A 317 34.49 -2.31 13.60
CA LEU A 317 34.94 -0.92 13.57
C LEU A 317 34.58 -0.16 14.86
N ASN A 318 33.52 -0.59 15.54
CA ASN A 318 33.16 -0.15 16.89
C ASN A 318 33.94 -0.88 18.01
N LYS A 319 34.92 -1.72 17.65
CA LYS A 319 35.79 -2.50 18.55
C LYS A 319 35.08 -3.56 19.40
N ASP A 320 33.88 -3.96 19.00
CA ASP A 320 33.12 -5.06 19.60
C ASP A 320 33.46 -6.37 18.87
N TYR A 321 34.69 -6.84 19.06
CA TYR A 321 35.25 -7.93 18.27
C TYR A 321 34.54 -9.27 18.51
N GLN A 322 34.03 -9.52 19.72
CA GLN A 322 33.36 -10.77 20.04
C GLN A 322 32.00 -10.86 19.33
N ASN A 323 31.20 -9.78 19.37
CA ASN A 323 29.92 -9.77 18.65
C ASN A 323 30.13 -9.70 17.14
N SER A 324 31.17 -8.99 16.68
CA SER A 324 31.58 -8.97 15.28
C SER A 324 31.84 -10.37 14.72
N LEU A 325 32.62 -11.19 15.43
CA LEU A 325 32.87 -12.57 15.06
C LEU A 325 31.57 -13.38 14.98
N THR A 326 30.65 -13.21 15.94
CA THR A 326 29.34 -13.85 15.91
C THR A 326 28.55 -13.47 14.66
N SER A 327 28.43 -12.18 14.34
CA SER A 327 27.67 -11.72 13.18
C SER A 327 28.31 -12.14 11.85
N PHE A 328 29.65 -12.20 11.75
CA PHE A 328 30.30 -12.79 10.57
C PHE A 328 30.03 -14.30 10.43
N ASN A 329 30.04 -15.05 11.54
CA ASN A 329 29.69 -16.47 11.52
C ASN A 329 28.22 -16.70 11.11
N GLU A 330 27.30 -15.86 11.58
CA GLU A 330 25.90 -15.86 11.14
C GLU A 330 25.79 -15.57 9.63
N ALA A 331 26.53 -14.56 9.13
CA ALA A 331 26.57 -14.23 7.71
C ALA A 331 27.04 -15.42 6.85
N THR A 332 28.14 -16.07 7.24
CA THR A 332 28.66 -17.26 6.52
C THR A 332 27.77 -18.50 6.65
N SER A 333 26.94 -18.58 7.68
CA SER A 333 25.93 -19.63 7.82
C SER A 333 24.74 -19.41 6.88
N LYS A 334 24.41 -18.15 6.56
CA LYS A 334 23.39 -17.77 5.58
C LYS A 334 23.89 -17.88 4.14
N ASP A 335 25.15 -17.52 3.90
CA ASP A 335 25.84 -17.69 2.62
C ASP A 335 27.28 -18.19 2.83
N SER A 336 27.48 -19.49 2.64
CA SER A 336 28.80 -20.13 2.75
C SER A 336 29.79 -19.73 1.66
N ASN A 337 29.36 -18.98 0.64
CA ASN A 337 30.22 -18.46 -0.42
C ASN A 337 30.54 -16.96 -0.23
N LEU A 338 30.15 -16.35 0.89
CA LEU A 338 30.47 -14.97 1.19
C LEU A 338 31.91 -14.86 1.74
N ALA A 339 32.90 -14.92 0.85
CA ALA A 339 34.33 -14.93 1.19
C ALA A 339 34.75 -13.77 2.11
N ILE A 340 34.17 -12.58 1.90
CA ILE A 340 34.48 -11.38 2.68
C ILE A 340 34.01 -11.49 4.15
N ALA A 341 32.96 -12.27 4.43
CA ALA A 341 32.52 -12.51 5.81
C ALA A 341 33.49 -13.43 6.56
N TYR A 342 34.03 -14.46 5.90
CA TYR A 342 35.14 -15.24 6.45
C TYR A 342 36.38 -14.36 6.69
N TYR A 343 36.72 -13.48 5.75
CA TYR A 343 37.84 -12.56 5.94
C TYR A 343 37.62 -11.62 7.15
N GLY A 344 36.41 -11.07 7.30
CA GLY A 344 36.02 -10.28 8.47
C GLY A 344 36.12 -11.07 9.78
N ALA A 345 35.67 -12.33 9.79
CA ALA A 345 35.80 -13.24 10.94
C ALA A 345 37.27 -13.52 11.30
N ALA A 346 38.17 -13.62 10.31
CA ALA A 346 39.60 -13.75 10.54
C ALA A 346 40.18 -12.49 11.21
N ILE A 347 39.80 -11.29 10.75
CA ILE A 347 40.23 -10.04 11.40
C ILE A 347 39.72 -9.96 12.84
N ALA A 348 38.43 -10.25 13.07
CA ALA A 348 37.86 -10.29 14.42
C ALA A 348 38.61 -11.29 15.31
N SER A 349 38.96 -12.46 14.77
CA SER A 349 39.76 -13.48 15.46
C SER A 349 41.16 -12.99 15.80
N ALA A 350 41.84 -12.28 14.88
CA ALA A 350 43.15 -11.69 15.14
C ALA A 350 43.10 -10.67 16.28
N ARG A 351 42.08 -9.80 16.28
CA ARG A 351 41.84 -8.82 17.37
C ARG A 351 41.52 -9.48 18.72
N LEU A 352 40.93 -10.67 18.70
CA LEU A 352 40.69 -11.51 19.88
C LEU A 352 41.88 -12.40 20.25
N ASN A 353 43.02 -12.31 19.55
CA ASN A 353 44.18 -13.19 19.69
C ASN A 353 43.88 -14.69 19.44
N ASN A 354 42.81 -15.02 18.72
CA ASN A 354 42.42 -16.38 18.37
C ASN A 354 43.14 -16.84 17.09
N ALA A 355 44.31 -17.46 17.24
CA ALA A 355 45.14 -17.92 16.12
C ALA A 355 44.45 -18.97 15.24
N ASP A 356 43.74 -19.93 15.86
CA ASP A 356 43.03 -20.99 15.13
C ASP A 356 41.86 -20.40 14.32
N GLY A 357 41.19 -19.39 14.87
CA GLY A 357 40.15 -18.62 14.17
C GLY A 357 40.70 -17.85 12.98
N VAL A 358 41.90 -17.26 13.07
CA VAL A 358 42.55 -16.59 11.92
C VAL A 358 42.81 -17.59 10.80
N VAL A 359 43.43 -18.73 11.11
CA VAL A 359 43.84 -19.75 10.13
C VAL A 359 42.61 -20.38 9.45
N SER A 360 41.62 -20.83 10.22
CA SER A 360 40.43 -21.50 9.68
C SER A 360 39.58 -20.58 8.79
N ASN A 361 39.38 -19.34 9.21
CA ASN A 361 38.60 -18.37 8.44
C ASN A 361 39.35 -17.90 7.18
N LEU A 362 40.67 -17.64 7.25
CA LEU A 362 41.45 -17.31 6.04
C LEU A 362 41.48 -18.46 5.04
N THR A 363 41.61 -19.70 5.51
CA THR A 363 41.53 -20.89 4.64
C THR A 363 40.21 -20.91 3.87
N SER A 364 39.10 -20.62 4.55
CA SER A 364 37.78 -20.57 3.91
C SER A 364 37.66 -19.40 2.94
N ALA A 365 38.09 -18.20 3.35
CA ALA A 365 38.06 -16.99 2.53
C ALA A 365 38.84 -17.17 1.23
N VAL A 366 40.09 -17.63 1.29
CA VAL A 366 40.97 -17.82 0.13
C VAL A 366 40.49 -18.96 -0.78
N ARG A 367 39.93 -20.04 -0.20
CA ARG A 367 39.34 -21.13 -0.99
C ARG A 367 38.17 -20.64 -1.86
N ILE A 368 37.37 -19.70 -1.35
CA ILE A 368 36.20 -19.16 -2.06
C ILE A 368 36.64 -18.06 -3.03
N ASP A 369 37.47 -17.12 -2.57
CA ASP A 369 38.05 -16.06 -3.39
C ASP A 369 39.58 -16.05 -3.23
N PRO A 370 40.31 -16.67 -4.18
CA PRO A 370 41.77 -16.73 -4.15
C PRO A 370 42.47 -15.36 -4.16
N SER A 371 41.79 -14.28 -4.57
CA SER A 371 42.38 -12.93 -4.57
C SER A 371 42.61 -12.39 -3.16
N LEU A 372 41.87 -12.88 -2.17
CA LEU A 372 42.01 -12.49 -0.76
C LEU A 372 43.34 -12.93 -0.14
N LYS A 373 44.07 -13.83 -0.80
CA LYS A 373 45.44 -14.19 -0.42
C LYS A 373 46.36 -12.98 -0.37
N GLU A 374 46.35 -12.17 -1.43
CA GLU A 374 47.25 -11.01 -1.54
C GLU A 374 46.86 -9.92 -0.53
N ALA A 375 45.56 -9.77 -0.27
CA ALA A 375 45.06 -8.91 0.81
C ALA A 375 45.61 -9.41 2.17
N ALA A 376 45.45 -10.70 2.50
CA ALA A 376 45.89 -11.27 3.77
C ALA A 376 47.40 -11.14 4.02
N LEU A 377 48.23 -11.23 2.97
CA LEU A 377 49.69 -11.09 3.09
C LEU A 377 50.15 -9.69 3.49
N THR A 378 49.36 -8.66 3.14
CA THR A 378 49.70 -7.25 3.38
C THR A 378 48.89 -6.62 4.50
N ASP A 379 47.87 -7.32 5.00
CA ASP A 379 47.00 -6.86 6.08
C ASP A 379 47.72 -6.89 7.44
N LEU A 380 47.81 -5.71 8.06
CA LEU A 380 48.48 -5.53 9.35
C LEU A 380 47.80 -6.29 10.49
N GLU A 381 46.50 -6.58 10.35
CA GLU A 381 45.75 -7.39 11.31
C GLU A 381 46.38 -8.77 11.50
N PHE A 382 47.06 -9.29 10.48
CA PHE A 382 47.67 -10.61 10.50
C PHE A 382 49.18 -10.62 10.74
N SER A 383 49.79 -9.45 10.99
CA SER A 383 51.25 -9.32 11.17
C SER A 383 51.84 -10.26 12.23
N LYS A 384 51.10 -10.50 13.33
CA LYS A 384 51.49 -11.45 14.40
C LYS A 384 51.55 -12.91 13.92
N TYR A 385 50.79 -13.27 12.89
CA TYR A 385 50.60 -14.63 12.42
C TYR A 385 51.36 -14.93 11.13
N ALA A 386 51.75 -13.90 10.36
CA ALA A 386 52.34 -14.00 9.02
C ALA A 386 53.59 -14.90 8.92
N ALA A 387 54.38 -15.01 10.01
CA ALA A 387 55.57 -15.86 10.05
C ALA A 387 55.26 -17.34 10.31
N THR A 388 54.05 -17.68 10.74
CA THR A 388 53.68 -19.06 11.11
C THR A 388 53.42 -19.92 9.88
N GLU A 389 53.76 -21.21 9.97
CA GLU A 389 53.47 -22.18 8.90
C GLU A 389 51.97 -22.38 8.69
N ALA A 390 51.19 -22.37 9.77
CA ALA A 390 49.73 -22.50 9.72
C ALA A 390 49.10 -21.36 8.91
N PHE A 391 49.51 -20.11 9.15
CA PHE A 391 49.05 -18.97 8.36
C PHE A 391 49.44 -19.09 6.89
N ARG A 392 50.70 -19.41 6.58
CA ARG A 392 51.15 -19.58 5.20
C ARG A 392 50.43 -20.71 4.47
N SER A 393 50.03 -21.75 5.20
CA SER A 393 49.28 -22.88 4.65
C SER A 393 47.82 -22.53 4.41
N ALA A 394 47.20 -21.70 5.25
CA ALA A 394 45.84 -21.19 5.04
C ALA A 394 45.69 -20.32 3.78
N LEU A 395 46.79 -19.79 3.24
CA LEU A 395 46.83 -18.95 2.05
C LEU A 395 47.23 -19.70 0.77
N ARG A 396 47.32 -21.04 0.83
CA ARG A 396 47.55 -21.90 -0.34
C ARG A 396 46.22 -22.39 -0.87
#